data_AF-A0A2W5QWM3-F1
#
_entry.id   AF-A0A2W5QWM3-F1
#
_cell.length_a   1.000
_cell.length_b   1.000
_cell.length_c   1.000
_cell.angle_alpha   90.00
_cell.angle_beta   90.00
_cell.angle_gamma   90.00
#
_symmetry.space_group_name_H-M   'P 1'
#
loop_
_entity.id
_entity.type
_entity.pdbx_description
1 polymer ?
#
loop_
_entity_poly.entity_id
_entity_poly.type
_entity_poly.pdbx_seq_one_letter_code
_entity_poly.pdbx_strand_id
1 'polypeptide(L)'
;MSLTRLGMDAQIVVAERMSRFSRGDAGAGLEAMRMVTEKALALGEVNSRLVSAAAAGRLHESGPEIVALYARKVRANRRRLRRGKAK
;
A
#
# COMPACT_ATOMS: atom_id res chain seq x y z
N MET A 1 7.60 10.37 -8.30
CA MET A 1 8.11 9.85 -7.00
C MET A 1 9.15 8.79 -7.32
N SER A 2 10.37 8.87 -6.80
CA SER A 2 11.41 7.88 -7.14
C SER A 2 11.10 6.52 -6.51
N LEU A 3 11.52 5.44 -7.16
CA LEU A 3 11.43 4.07 -6.63
C LEU A 3 12.15 3.93 -5.27
N THR A 4 13.27 4.63 -5.09
CA THR A 4 14.01 4.67 -3.83
C THR A 4 13.17 5.24 -2.68
N ARG A 5 12.47 6.36 -2.91
CA ARG A 5 11.58 6.98 -1.92
C ARG A 5 10.38 6.10 -1.63
N LEU A 6 9.84 5.42 -2.64
CA LEU A 6 8.76 4.46 -2.46
C LEU A 6 9.19 3.26 -1.61
N GLY A 7 10.39 2.72 -1.87
CA GLY A 7 10.98 1.65 -1.06
C GLY A 7 11.15 2.08 0.40
N MET A 8 11.70 3.27 0.65
CA MET A 8 11.80 3.82 2.01
C MET A 8 10.44 3.99 2.69
N ASP A 9 9.45 4.55 1.98
CA ASP A 9 8.10 4.72 2.52
C ASP A 9 7.46 3.37 2.87
N ALA A 10 7.70 2.33 2.07
CA ALA A 10 7.23 0.98 2.34
C ALA A 10 7.91 0.38 3.59
N GLN A 11 9.22 0.54 3.73
CA GLN A 11 9.96 0.06 4.92
C GLN A 11 9.50 0.76 6.20
N ILE A 12 9.24 2.07 6.15
CA ILE A 12 8.68 2.82 7.28
C ILE A 12 7.32 2.25 7.71
N VAL A 13 6.44 1.94 6.75
CA VAL A 13 5.14 1.34 7.04
C VAL A 13 5.28 -0.02 7.74
N VAL A 14 6.27 -0.84 7.35
CA VAL A 14 6.55 -2.13 8.00
C VAL A 14 7.08 -1.92 9.42
N ALA A 15 8.07 -1.04 9.60
CA ALA A 15 8.66 -0.76 10.91
C ALA A 15 7.61 -0.25 11.91
N GLU A 16 6.74 0.66 11.49
CA GLU A 16 5.65 1.19 12.32
C GLU A 16 4.66 0.10 12.76
N ARG A 17 4.36 -0.88 11.89
CA ARG A 17 3.51 -2.03 12.26
C ARG A 17 4.17 -2.89 13.31
N MET A 18 5.44 -3.24 13.09
CA MET A 18 6.20 -4.04 14.05
C MET A 18 6.29 -3.35 15.40
N SER A 19 6.49 -2.02 15.41
CA SER A 19 6.49 -1.23 16.64
C SER A 19 5.13 -1.18 17.34
N ARG A 20 4.00 -1.22 16.62
CA ARG A 20 2.67 -1.27 17.26
C ARG A 20 2.40 -2.63 17.87
N PHE A 21 2.74 -3.69 17.15
CA PHE A 21 2.63 -5.06 17.65
C PHE A 21 3.50 -5.27 18.90
N SER A 22 4.75 -4.81 18.90
CA SER A 22 5.64 -4.98 20.06
C SER A 22 5.18 -4.22 21.30
N ARG A 23 4.40 -3.15 21.14
CA ARG A 23 3.81 -2.37 22.24
C ARG A 23 2.49 -2.94 22.75
N GLY A 24 1.98 -4.01 22.15
CA GLY A 24 0.67 -4.57 22.50
C GLY A 24 -0.49 -3.63 22.19
N ASP A 25 -0.36 -2.76 21.18
CA ASP A 25 -1.43 -1.84 20.76
C ASP A 25 -2.70 -2.63 20.40
N ALA A 26 -3.77 -2.46 21.19
CA ALA A 26 -5.05 -3.16 20.99
C ALA A 26 -5.67 -2.87 19.60
N GLY A 27 -5.30 -1.75 18.97
CA GLY A 27 -5.71 -1.41 17.61
C GLY A 27 -4.87 -2.06 16.51
N ALA A 28 -3.74 -2.70 16.83
CA ALA A 28 -2.82 -3.25 15.83
C ALA A 28 -3.45 -4.37 14.98
N GLY A 29 -4.29 -5.21 15.58
CA GLY A 29 -5.01 -6.28 14.87
C GLY A 29 -6.02 -5.74 13.86
N LEU A 30 -6.83 -4.74 14.25
CA LEU A 30 -7.78 -4.08 13.37
C LEU A 30 -7.08 -3.36 12.21
N GLU A 31 -5.97 -2.68 12.49
CA GLU A 31 -5.17 -2.03 11.45
C GLU A 31 -4.52 -3.05 10.50
N ALA A 32 -4.06 -4.20 11.02
CA ALA A 32 -3.52 -5.27 10.18
C ALA A 32 -4.59 -5.85 9.24
N MET A 33 -5.80 -6.12 9.75
CA MET A 33 -6.92 -6.57 8.93
C MET A 33 -7.26 -5.56 7.84
N ARG A 34 -7.38 -4.26 8.19
CA ARG A 34 -7.62 -3.18 7.23
C ARG A 34 -6.56 -3.17 6.12
N MET A 35 -5.29 -3.35 6.49
CA MET A 35 -4.18 -3.35 5.54
C MET A 35 -4.13 -4.60 4.66
N VAL A 36 -4.68 -5.73 5.08
CA VAL A 36 -4.85 -6.92 4.22
C VAL A 36 -5.97 -6.66 3.23
N THR A 37 -7.12 -6.15 3.69
CA THR A 37 -8.24 -5.77 2.82
C THR A 37 -7.81 -4.76 1.76
N GLU A 38 -7.03 -3.75 2.13
CA GLU A 38 -6.51 -2.77 1.17
C GLU A 38 -5.58 -3.38 0.11
N LYS A 39 -4.77 -4.39 0.47
CA LYS A 39 -3.95 -5.11 -0.51
C LYS A 39 -4.81 -5.93 -1.46
N ALA A 40 -5.84 -6.62 -0.95
CA ALA A 40 -6.77 -7.38 -1.78
C ALA A 40 -7.52 -6.48 -2.77
N LEU A 41 -8.02 -5.32 -2.31
CA LEU A 41 -8.67 -4.33 -3.16
C LEU A 41 -7.71 -3.75 -4.21
N ALA A 42 -6.46 -3.46 -3.82
CA ALA A 42 -5.46 -2.97 -4.76
C ALA A 42 -5.09 -4.02 -5.83
N LEU A 43 -5.04 -5.31 -5.46
CA LEU A 43 -4.85 -6.40 -6.42
C LEU A 43 -5.99 -6.48 -7.42
N GLY A 44 -7.24 -6.37 -6.98
CA GLY A 44 -8.39 -6.31 -7.88
C GLY A 44 -8.33 -5.11 -8.85
N GLU A 45 -7.95 -3.94 -8.34
CA GLU A 45 -7.76 -2.72 -9.14
C GLU A 45 -6.65 -2.88 -10.19
N VAL A 46 -5.52 -3.50 -9.82
CA VAL A 46 -4.43 -3.81 -10.76
C VAL A 46 -4.89 -4.83 -11.80
N ASN A 47 -5.56 -5.91 -11.39
CA ASN A 47 -5.98 -6.98 -12.29
C ASN A 47 -6.97 -6.46 -13.34
N SER A 48 -7.95 -5.66 -12.91
CA SER A 48 -8.89 -4.99 -13.83
C SER A 48 -8.14 -4.15 -14.87
N ARG A 49 -7.18 -3.33 -14.46
CA ARG A 49 -6.39 -2.48 -15.36
C ARG A 49 -5.54 -3.30 -16.32
N LEU A 50 -4.91 -4.37 -15.84
CA LEU A 50 -4.10 -5.27 -16.66
C LEU A 50 -4.95 -5.99 -17.70
N VAL A 51 -6.12 -6.50 -17.34
CA VAL A 51 -7.05 -7.15 -18.27
C VAL A 51 -7.52 -6.16 -19.35
N SER A 52 -7.90 -4.94 -18.96
CA SER A 52 -8.28 -3.90 -19.92
C SER A 52 -7.12 -3.50 -20.84
N ALA A 53 -5.90 -3.37 -20.31
CA ALA A 53 -4.71 -3.04 -21.09
C ALA A 53 -4.33 -4.18 -22.06
N ALA A 54 -4.45 -5.43 -21.61
CA ALA A 54 -4.22 -6.61 -22.44
C ALA A 54 -5.22 -6.70 -23.60
N ALA A 55 -6.51 -6.52 -23.32
CA ALA A 55 -7.56 -6.50 -24.35
C ALA A 55 -7.34 -5.37 -25.38
N ALA A 56 -6.73 -4.27 -24.97
CA ALA A 56 -6.40 -3.15 -25.84
C ALA A 56 -5.00 -3.25 -26.50
N GLY A 57 -4.24 -4.34 -26.28
CA GLY A 57 -2.88 -4.51 -26.83
C GLY A 57 -1.81 -3.60 -26.20
N ARG A 58 -2.12 -2.90 -25.10
CA ARG A 58 -1.25 -1.91 -24.43
C ARG A 58 -0.68 -2.39 -23.10
N LEU A 59 -0.55 -3.71 -22.92
CA LEU A 59 -0.08 -4.27 -21.65
C LEU A 59 1.29 -3.71 -21.21
N HIS A 60 2.18 -3.45 -22.17
CA HIS A 60 3.52 -2.90 -21.95
C HIS A 60 3.52 -1.51 -21.30
N GLU A 61 2.43 -0.74 -21.39
CA GLU A 61 2.30 0.59 -20.80
C GLU A 61 1.84 0.57 -19.33
N SER A 62 1.43 -0.60 -18.80
CA SER A 62 0.78 -0.71 -17.48
C SER A 62 1.73 -0.49 -16.29
N GLY A 63 3.03 -0.68 -16.49
CA GLY A 63 4.04 -0.66 -15.41
C GLY A 63 4.04 0.62 -14.58
N PRO A 64 4.23 1.81 -15.20
CA PRO A 64 4.21 3.10 -14.50
C PRO A 64 2.91 3.35 -13.72
N GLU A 65 1.76 2.95 -14.27
CA GLU A 65 0.46 3.15 -13.61
C GLU A 65 0.33 2.30 -12.34
N ILE A 66 0.79 1.04 -12.40
CA ILE A 66 0.81 0.13 -11.24
C ILE A 66 1.73 0.67 -10.14
N VAL A 67 2.92 1.16 -10.50
CA VAL A 67 3.85 1.80 -9.55
C VAL A 67 3.22 3.04 -8.92
N ALA A 68 2.53 3.87 -9.71
CA ALA A 68 1.83 5.05 -9.20
C ALA A 68 0.69 4.67 -8.23
N LEU A 69 -0.08 3.63 -8.55
CA LEU A 69 -1.12 3.10 -7.67
C LEU A 69 -0.52 2.61 -6.34
N TYR A 70 0.54 1.82 -6.40
CA TYR A 70 1.24 1.34 -5.21
C TYR A 70 1.74 2.50 -4.33
N ALA A 71 2.36 3.51 -4.95
CA ALA A 71 2.83 4.71 -4.25
C ALA A 71 1.70 5.46 -3.53
N ARG A 72 0.51 5.59 -4.15
CA ARG A 72 -0.66 6.20 -3.51
C ARG A 72 -1.10 5.42 -2.27
N LYS A 73 -1.16 4.07 -2.35
CA LYS A 73 -1.58 3.21 -1.22
C LYS A 73 -0.57 3.22 -0.08
N VAL A 74 0.74 3.20 -0.37
CA VAL A 74 1.81 3.32 0.64
C VAL A 74 1.74 4.67 1.36
N ARG A 75 1.56 5.78 0.61
CA ARG A 75 1.43 7.12 1.20
C ARG A 75 0.17 7.26 2.07
N ALA A 76 -0.95 6.66 1.66
CA ALA A 76 -2.16 6.61 2.48
C ALA A 76 -1.91 5.86 3.81
N ASN A 77 -1.24 4.70 3.75
CA ASN A 77 -0.86 3.93 4.95
C ASN A 77 0.06 4.74 5.88
N ARG A 78 1.13 5.33 5.35
CA ARG A 78 2.04 6.16 6.13
C ARG A 78 1.33 7.33 6.80
N ARG A 79 0.41 8.01 6.09
CA ARG A 79 -0.39 9.11 6.68
C ARG A 79 -1.28 8.65 7.82
N ARG A 80 -1.95 7.51 7.70
CA ARG A 80 -2.81 6.97 8.76
C ARG A 80 -2.01 6.49 9.96
N LEU A 81 -0.92 5.75 9.73
CA LEU A 81 -0.05 5.29 10.81
C LEU A 81 0.53 6.47 11.62
N ARG A 82 0.88 7.57 10.94
CA ARG A 82 1.27 8.82 11.60
C ARG A 82 0.13 9.46 12.42
N ARG A 83 -1.10 9.45 11.92
CA ARG A 83 -2.27 10.00 12.63
C ARG A 83 -2.65 9.16 13.84
N GLY A 84 -2.56 7.84 13.74
CA GLY A 84 -2.79 6.92 14.84
C GLY A 84 -1.67 6.91 15.89
N LYS A 85 -0.63 7.75 15.78
CA LYS A 85 0.36 7.96 16.86
C LYS A 85 -0.15 8.95 17.93
N ALA A 86 -1.27 9.64 17.69
CA ALA A 86 -1.88 10.54 18.66
C ALA A 86 -2.86 9.78 19.55
N LYS A 87 -2.34 9.01 20.50
CA LYS A 87 -2.98 8.75 21.80
C LYS A 87 -1.94 8.22 22.77
#